data_AF-A0A377GLD8-F1
#
_entry.id   AF-A0A377GLD8-F1
#
_cell.length_a   1.000
_cell.length_b   1.000
_cell.length_c   1.000
_cell.angle_alpha   90.00
_cell.angle_beta   90.00
_cell.angle_gamma   90.00
#
_symmetry.space_group_name_H-M   'P 1'
#
loop_
_entity.id
_entity.type
_entity.pdbx_description
1 polymer ?
#
loop_
_entity_poly.entity_id
_entity_poly.type
_entity_poly.pdbx_seq_one_letter_code
_entity_poly.pdbx_strand_id
1 'polypeptide(L)'
;MKHMIKFSTQLDKEFFASPPDPAHIFYAGKTAVHCDADSFSIKSLSTLKQLLEKEEETIFRFLVDMEGKLWFAFETRPHKKAPKHFQMTGDPIETACCLTAGNIKFTDKTGTVVKNISHRSGDFYPSFLSLRWVLAILIINEEFLPFKLPKFLVIKEIKNKKIYKHIWRLKRIKKWVDSFRHNEALINQLRQADLSSKTVHYEVTRHFVETQFNSMSTITA
;
A
#
# COMPACT_ATOMS: atom_id res chain seq x y z
N MET A 1 -3.78 -24.35 27.40
CA MET A 1 -3.25 -23.10 26.80
C MET A 1 -1.77 -23.23 26.44
N LYS A 2 -1.38 -23.93 25.35
CA LYS A 2 0.05 -24.13 25.02
C LYS A 2 0.45 -24.02 23.54
N HIS A 3 -0.43 -23.57 22.63
CA HIS A 3 -0.10 -23.51 21.19
C HIS A 3 -0.11 -22.11 20.53
N MET A 4 -0.30 -21.03 21.27
CA MET A 4 -0.47 -19.68 20.67
C MET A 4 0.80 -18.84 20.51
N ILE A 5 1.98 -19.30 20.96
CA ILE A 5 3.18 -18.44 21.08
C ILE A 5 4.26 -18.71 20.01
N LYS A 6 4.25 -19.85 19.32
CA LYS A 6 5.34 -20.18 18.35
C LYS A 6 5.26 -19.44 17.01
N PHE A 7 4.07 -19.15 16.49
CA PHE A 7 3.93 -18.52 15.16
C PHE A 7 4.35 -17.04 15.12
N SER A 8 4.13 -16.30 16.22
CA SER A 8 4.44 -14.87 16.25
C SER A 8 5.95 -14.57 16.24
N THR A 9 6.76 -15.42 16.86
CA THR A 9 8.21 -15.16 16.99
C THR A 9 9.00 -15.46 15.72
N GLN A 10 8.54 -16.41 14.89
CA GLN A 10 9.21 -16.73 13.62
C GLN A 10 8.98 -15.63 12.58
N LEU A 11 7.73 -15.16 12.42
CA LEU A 11 7.43 -14.08 11.48
C LEU A 11 8.07 -12.75 11.90
N ASP A 12 8.13 -12.48 13.20
CA ASP A 12 8.87 -11.34 13.76
C ASP A 12 10.36 -11.41 13.40
N LYS A 13 11.00 -12.58 13.58
CA LYS A 13 12.39 -12.77 13.17
C LYS A 13 12.57 -12.59 11.67
N GLU A 14 11.71 -13.22 10.87
CA GLU A 14 11.75 -13.13 9.41
C GLU A 14 11.60 -11.68 8.96
N PHE A 15 10.58 -10.96 9.42
CA PHE A 15 10.33 -9.57 9.04
C PHE A 15 11.54 -8.68 9.33
N PHE A 16 12.17 -8.82 10.50
CA PHE A 16 13.32 -7.99 10.89
C PHE A 16 14.68 -8.55 10.48
N ALA A 17 14.75 -9.65 9.72
CA ALA A 17 16.01 -10.26 9.29
C ALA A 17 16.69 -9.57 8.10
N SER A 18 15.94 -8.80 7.30
CA SER A 18 16.46 -8.19 6.08
C SER A 18 15.87 -6.78 5.84
N PRO A 19 16.55 -5.93 5.06
CA PRO A 19 15.96 -4.71 4.53
C PRO A 19 14.79 -5.00 3.55
N PRO A 20 14.04 -3.96 3.13
CA PRO A 20 13.19 -4.04 1.94
C PRO A 20 14.00 -4.52 0.72
N ASP A 21 13.39 -5.35 -0.11
CA ASP A 21 14.03 -5.97 -1.26
C ASP A 21 13.40 -5.44 -2.56
N PRO A 22 14.17 -4.73 -3.42
CA PRO A 22 13.65 -4.18 -4.67
C PRO A 22 13.39 -5.25 -5.74
N ALA A 23 13.91 -6.48 -5.59
CA ALA A 23 13.63 -7.57 -6.53
C ALA A 23 12.22 -8.15 -6.38
N HIS A 24 11.56 -7.90 -5.24
CA HIS A 24 10.20 -8.37 -4.98
C HIS A 24 9.16 -7.35 -5.49
N ILE A 25 8.74 -7.54 -6.74
CA ILE A 25 7.78 -6.70 -7.45
C ILE A 25 6.39 -7.35 -7.47
N PHE A 26 5.34 -6.55 -7.28
CA PHE A 26 3.96 -7.01 -7.35
C PHE A 26 3.25 -6.37 -8.54
N TYR A 27 2.69 -7.20 -9.41
CA TYR A 27 1.85 -6.77 -10.54
C TYR A 27 0.38 -6.79 -10.15
N ALA A 28 -0.41 -5.87 -10.71
CA ALA A 28 -1.84 -5.90 -10.49
C ALA A 28 -2.47 -7.16 -11.11
N GLY A 29 -3.40 -7.78 -10.39
CA GLY A 29 -4.11 -8.96 -10.82
C GLY A 29 -5.05 -8.64 -11.98
N LYS A 30 -5.20 -9.59 -12.91
CA LYS A 30 -6.02 -9.47 -14.13
C LYS A 30 -7.54 -9.49 -13.88
N THR A 31 -7.99 -9.33 -12.64
CA THR A 31 -9.42 -9.36 -12.34
C THR A 31 -10.05 -8.10 -12.94
N ALA A 32 -10.96 -8.26 -13.89
CA ALA A 32 -11.71 -7.16 -14.46
C ALA A 32 -12.47 -6.44 -13.34
N VAL A 33 -11.98 -5.27 -12.94
CA VAL A 33 -12.70 -4.40 -12.03
C VAL A 33 -13.13 -3.21 -12.86
N HIS A 34 -14.44 -2.96 -12.96
CA HIS A 34 -14.95 -1.74 -13.59
C HIS A 34 -14.21 -0.54 -13.00
N CYS A 35 -13.44 0.13 -13.85
CA CYS A 35 -12.67 1.32 -13.54
C CYS A 35 -13.00 2.32 -14.64
N ASP A 36 -13.65 3.41 -14.27
CA ASP A 36 -13.82 4.52 -15.20
C ASP A 36 -12.49 5.22 -15.41
N ALA A 37 -12.29 5.78 -16.60
CA ALA A 37 -11.20 6.69 -16.85
C ALA A 37 -11.35 7.88 -15.90
N ASP A 38 -10.25 8.29 -15.30
CA ASP A 38 -10.25 9.46 -14.44
C ASP A 38 -8.84 9.97 -14.17
N SER A 39 -8.79 11.18 -13.62
CA SER A 39 -7.58 11.79 -13.08
C SER A 39 -7.67 11.81 -11.56
N PHE A 40 -6.67 11.22 -10.90
CA PHE A 40 -6.63 11.16 -9.45
C PHE A 40 -5.44 11.95 -8.91
N SER A 41 -5.71 12.90 -8.01
CA SER A 41 -4.64 13.55 -7.25
C SER A 41 -4.17 12.60 -6.13
N ILE A 42 -2.91 12.18 -6.20
CA ILE A 42 -2.26 11.39 -5.17
C ILE A 42 -1.21 12.23 -4.44
N LYS A 43 -1.09 12.00 -3.13
CA LYS A 43 -0.21 12.79 -2.27
C LYS A 43 1.03 12.01 -1.92
N SER A 44 2.17 12.68 -1.97
CA SER A 44 3.41 12.20 -1.37
C SER A 44 3.32 12.23 0.17
N LEU A 45 4.38 11.76 0.84
CA LEU A 45 4.49 11.88 2.30
C LEU A 45 4.47 13.35 2.78
N SER A 46 5.17 14.25 2.09
CA SER A 46 5.23 15.69 2.44
C SER A 46 3.90 16.41 2.20
N THR A 47 3.10 15.95 1.24
CA THR A 47 1.80 16.55 0.91
C THR A 47 0.59 15.82 1.49
N LEU A 48 0.81 14.75 2.26
CA LEU A 48 -0.26 13.95 2.87
C LEU A 48 -1.15 14.78 3.81
N LYS A 49 -0.61 15.83 4.45
CA LYS A 49 -1.38 16.75 5.30
C LYS A 49 -2.62 17.30 4.57
N GLN A 50 -2.54 17.53 3.26
CA GLN A 50 -3.65 18.01 2.44
C GLN A 50 -4.83 17.01 2.37
N LEU A 51 -4.58 15.71 2.53
CA LEU A 51 -5.65 14.71 2.65
C LEU A 51 -6.20 14.65 4.08
N LEU A 52 -5.33 14.79 5.08
CA LEU A 52 -5.72 14.75 6.49
C LEU A 52 -6.60 15.95 6.88
N GLU A 53 -6.27 17.16 6.41
CA GLU A 53 -7.00 18.41 6.68
C GLU A 53 -8.44 18.40 6.15
N LYS A 54 -8.79 17.49 5.24
CA LYS A 54 -10.19 17.31 4.81
C LYS A 54 -11.05 16.65 5.89
N GLU A 55 -10.44 15.90 6.81
CA GLU A 55 -11.11 15.19 7.92
C GLU A 55 -12.28 14.28 7.47
N GLU A 56 -12.27 13.84 6.22
CA GLU A 56 -13.32 13.01 5.65
C GLU A 56 -13.15 11.54 6.07
N GLU A 57 -11.90 11.11 6.27
CA GLU A 57 -11.51 9.71 6.32
C GLU A 57 -10.51 9.38 7.43
N THR A 58 -10.57 8.14 7.91
CA THR A 58 -9.55 7.60 8.84
C THR A 58 -8.64 6.59 8.16
N ILE A 59 -8.93 6.20 6.91
CA ILE A 59 -8.21 5.17 6.16
C ILE A 59 -7.80 5.76 4.83
N PHE A 60 -6.52 5.59 4.51
CA PHE A 60 -5.94 6.02 3.25
C PHE A 60 -5.24 4.83 2.61
N ARG A 61 -5.39 4.71 1.29
CA ARG A 61 -4.56 3.81 0.49
C ARG A 61 -3.15 4.36 0.46
N PHE A 62 -2.17 3.46 0.45
CA PHE A 62 -0.81 3.79 0.08
C PHE A 62 -0.31 2.86 -1.03
N LEU A 63 0.63 3.37 -1.81
CA LEU A 63 1.39 2.64 -2.82
C LEU A 63 2.85 3.07 -2.72
N VAL A 64 3.78 2.13 -2.71
CA VAL A 64 5.21 2.40 -2.92
C VAL A 64 5.51 2.03 -4.36
N ASP A 65 5.82 3.03 -5.18
CA ASP A 65 6.14 2.82 -6.58
C ASP A 65 7.52 2.15 -6.77
N MET A 66 7.88 1.90 -8.03
CA MET A 66 9.15 1.24 -8.39
C MET A 66 10.40 2.06 -8.04
N GLU A 67 10.25 3.36 -7.82
CA GLU A 67 11.33 4.26 -7.38
C GLU A 67 11.43 4.34 -5.85
N GLY A 68 10.58 3.61 -5.12
CA GLY A 68 10.51 3.65 -3.67
C GLY A 68 9.80 4.88 -3.10
N LYS A 69 9.00 5.58 -3.92
CA LYS A 69 8.23 6.75 -3.48
C LYS A 69 6.87 6.33 -2.94
N LEU A 70 6.52 6.89 -1.78
CA LEU A 70 5.31 6.57 -1.05
C LEU A 70 4.21 7.56 -1.39
N TRP A 71 3.17 7.03 -2.02
CA TRP A 71 1.99 7.77 -2.45
C TRP A 71 0.77 7.39 -1.65
N PHE A 72 -0.13 8.34 -1.44
CA PHE A 72 -1.37 8.20 -0.68
C PHE A 72 -2.58 8.71 -1.46
N ALA A 73 -3.72 8.08 -1.22
CA ALA A 73 -5.01 8.51 -1.74
C ALA A 73 -6.15 8.10 -0.78
N PHE A 74 -7.33 8.66 -1.00
CA PHE A 74 -8.54 8.21 -0.32
C PHE A 74 -8.88 6.74 -0.66
N GLU A 75 -9.58 6.07 0.24
CA GLU A 75 -10.22 4.79 -0.05
C GLU A 75 -11.54 5.02 -0.80
N THR A 76 -11.83 4.16 -1.78
CA THR A 76 -13.08 4.22 -2.55
C THR A 76 -14.27 3.90 -1.64
N ARG A 77 -15.31 4.73 -1.68
CA ARG A 77 -16.58 4.51 -0.97
C ARG A 77 -17.77 4.66 -1.92
N PRO A 78 -18.95 4.14 -1.57
CA PRO A 78 -20.17 4.51 -2.28
C PRO A 78 -20.26 6.04 -2.40
N HIS A 79 -20.43 6.53 -3.62
CA HIS A 79 -20.53 7.96 -3.98
C HIS A 79 -19.26 8.82 -3.87
N LYS A 80 -18.11 8.24 -3.50
CA LYS A 80 -16.82 8.97 -3.48
C LYS A 80 -15.81 8.28 -4.37
N LYS A 81 -15.58 8.89 -5.55
CA LYS A 81 -14.60 8.40 -6.52
C LYS A 81 -13.19 8.64 -5.97
N ALA A 82 -12.42 7.57 -5.87
CA ALA A 82 -11.04 7.57 -5.39
C ALA A 82 -10.30 6.41 -6.09
N PRO A 83 -8.99 6.55 -6.35
CA PRO A 83 -8.26 5.56 -7.13
C PRO A 83 -8.21 4.22 -6.39
N LYS A 84 -8.31 3.13 -7.14
CA LYS A 84 -7.82 1.81 -6.70
C LYS A 84 -6.30 1.84 -6.59
N HIS A 85 -5.70 0.81 -5.98
CA HIS A 85 -4.24 0.84 -5.76
C HIS A 85 -3.51 0.88 -7.10
N PHE A 86 -3.90 0.07 -8.07
CA PHE A 86 -3.23 0.08 -9.38
C PHE A 86 -3.40 1.42 -10.11
N GLN A 87 -4.54 2.09 -9.99
CA GLN A 87 -4.77 3.40 -10.60
C GLN A 87 -3.85 4.50 -10.02
N MET A 88 -3.28 4.29 -8.82
CA MET A 88 -2.27 5.19 -8.26
C MET A 88 -0.92 5.13 -9.00
N THR A 89 -0.70 4.12 -9.84
CA THR A 89 0.51 4.03 -10.69
C THR A 89 0.41 4.96 -11.91
N GLY A 90 -0.80 5.15 -12.45
CA GLY A 90 -1.02 5.77 -13.76
C GLY A 90 -0.90 4.79 -14.94
N ASP A 91 -0.48 3.55 -14.68
CA ASP A 91 -0.32 2.53 -15.71
C ASP A 91 -1.62 1.73 -15.92
N PRO A 92 -1.78 1.11 -17.11
CA PRO A 92 -2.78 0.08 -17.34
C PRO A 92 -2.68 -1.07 -16.32
N ILE A 93 -3.80 -1.72 -16.00
CA ILE A 93 -3.84 -2.80 -14.99
C ILE A 93 -2.90 -3.97 -15.34
N GLU A 94 -2.64 -4.20 -16.63
CA GLU A 94 -1.79 -5.29 -17.11
C GLU A 94 -0.31 -5.07 -16.84
N THR A 95 0.11 -3.81 -16.74
CA THR A 95 1.52 -3.41 -16.58
C THR A 95 1.79 -2.74 -15.24
N ALA A 96 0.74 -2.29 -14.54
CA ALA A 96 0.84 -1.66 -13.24
C ALA A 96 1.60 -2.57 -12.27
N CYS A 97 2.67 -2.04 -11.69
CA CYS A 97 3.49 -2.73 -10.71
C CYS A 97 3.87 -1.81 -9.55
N CYS A 98 4.19 -2.40 -8.41
CA CYS A 98 4.64 -1.68 -7.22
C CYS A 98 5.56 -2.54 -6.36
N LEU A 99 6.28 -1.89 -5.45
CA LEU A 99 7.09 -2.56 -4.42
C LEU A 99 6.23 -3.02 -3.24
N THR A 100 5.17 -2.26 -2.93
CA THR A 100 4.11 -2.68 -1.99
C THR A 100 2.89 -1.77 -2.14
N ALA A 101 1.74 -2.25 -1.67
CA ALA A 101 0.51 -1.48 -1.61
C ALA A 101 -0.30 -1.87 -0.37
N GLY A 102 -1.13 -0.97 0.12
CA GLY A 102 -1.91 -1.27 1.31
C GLY A 102 -2.72 -0.10 1.83
N ASN A 103 -3.11 -0.22 3.10
CA ASN A 103 -3.88 0.82 3.79
C ASN A 103 -3.16 1.24 5.08
N ILE A 104 -3.11 2.55 5.30
CA ILE A 104 -2.78 3.16 6.59
C ILE A 104 -4.06 3.70 7.22
N LYS A 105 -4.26 3.39 8.51
CA LYS A 105 -5.43 3.83 9.26
C LYS A 105 -4.99 4.66 10.47
N PHE A 106 -5.64 5.79 10.67
CA PHE A 106 -5.48 6.69 11.80
C PHE A 106 -6.50 6.40 12.91
N THR A 107 -6.25 6.92 14.11
CA THR A 107 -7.14 6.77 15.28
C THR A 107 -8.49 7.41 15.04
N ASP A 108 -8.47 8.57 14.39
CA ASP A 108 -9.58 9.46 14.11
C ASP A 108 -9.30 10.23 12.81
N LYS A 109 -10.20 11.14 12.44
CA LYS A 109 -10.19 11.88 11.18
C LYS A 109 -9.14 13.00 11.13
N THR A 110 -8.62 13.43 12.28
CA THR A 110 -7.55 14.46 12.35
C THR A 110 -6.23 13.93 11.80
N GLY A 111 -6.07 12.60 11.70
CA GLY A 111 -4.87 11.98 11.16
C GLY A 111 -3.64 12.10 12.06
N THR A 112 -3.78 12.52 13.31
CA THR A 112 -2.64 12.83 14.19
C THR A 112 -1.83 11.61 14.65
N VAL A 113 -2.48 10.44 14.78
CA VAL A 113 -1.83 9.21 15.26
C VAL A 113 -2.21 8.01 14.40
N VAL A 114 -1.20 7.26 13.95
CA VAL A 114 -1.41 6.01 13.21
C VAL A 114 -1.98 4.94 14.14
N LYS A 115 -3.10 4.33 13.75
CA LYS A 115 -3.74 3.21 14.45
C LYS A 115 -3.21 1.86 13.98
N ASN A 116 -3.11 1.65 12.66
CA ASN A 116 -2.58 0.41 12.08
C ASN A 116 -2.20 0.57 10.60
N ILE A 117 -1.31 -0.30 10.12
CA ILE A 117 -0.93 -0.43 8.72
C ILE A 117 -1.21 -1.86 8.27
N SER A 118 -1.59 -2.06 7.00
CA SER A 118 -1.85 -3.38 6.44
C SER A 118 -1.47 -3.45 4.96
N HIS A 119 -1.14 -4.65 4.47
CA HIS A 119 -0.89 -4.91 3.04
C HIS A 119 -2.17 -5.22 2.26
N ARG A 120 -3.32 -4.67 2.70
CA ARG A 120 -4.60 -4.88 2.04
C ARG A 120 -4.62 -4.11 0.73
N SER A 121 -4.46 -4.83 -0.38
CA SER A 121 -4.75 -4.35 -1.73
C SER A 121 -5.60 -5.39 -2.44
N GLY A 122 -6.70 -4.94 -3.07
CA GLY A 122 -7.56 -5.81 -3.87
C GLY A 122 -7.00 -6.11 -5.26
N ASP A 123 -5.96 -5.38 -5.66
CA ASP A 123 -5.44 -5.42 -7.03
C ASP A 123 -4.03 -6.04 -7.05
N PHE A 124 -3.12 -5.63 -6.15
CA PHE A 124 -1.73 -6.11 -6.15
C PHE A 124 -1.45 -7.36 -5.30
N TYR A 125 -2.33 -7.68 -4.34
CA TYR A 125 -2.13 -8.77 -3.36
C TYR A 125 -0.70 -8.88 -2.75
N PRO A 126 -0.10 -7.77 -2.26
CA PRO A 126 1.30 -7.78 -1.84
C PRO A 126 1.54 -8.68 -0.63
N SER A 127 2.73 -9.26 -0.53
CA SER A 127 3.10 -10.11 0.61
C SER A 127 3.21 -9.28 1.90
N PHE A 128 3.04 -9.94 3.05
CA PHE A 128 3.21 -9.28 4.35
C PHE A 128 4.59 -8.64 4.53
N LEU A 129 5.64 -9.31 4.05
CA LEU A 129 7.03 -8.84 4.17
C LEU A 129 7.29 -7.59 3.34
N SER A 130 6.50 -7.31 2.29
CA SER A 130 6.65 -6.09 1.50
C SER A 130 6.35 -4.82 2.32
N LEU A 131 5.64 -4.93 3.45
CA LEU A 131 5.44 -3.81 4.38
C LEU A 131 6.74 -3.29 5.00
N ARG A 132 7.87 -4.00 4.84
CA ARG A 132 9.20 -3.46 5.14
C ARG A 132 9.41 -2.11 4.43
N TRP A 133 8.96 -1.96 3.18
CA TRP A 133 9.08 -0.70 2.43
C TRP A 133 8.42 0.46 3.17
N VAL A 134 7.11 0.38 3.44
CA VAL A 134 6.38 1.48 4.10
C VAL A 134 6.92 1.75 5.52
N LEU A 135 7.30 0.72 6.28
CA LEU A 135 7.86 0.92 7.61
C LEU A 135 9.23 1.60 7.57
N ALA A 136 10.11 1.19 6.65
CA ALA A 136 11.41 1.83 6.51
C ALA A 136 11.27 3.29 6.08
N ILE A 137 10.38 3.59 5.12
CA ILE A 137 10.08 4.96 4.67
C ILE A 137 9.59 5.82 5.84
N LEU A 138 8.62 5.34 6.63
CA LEU A 138 8.09 6.12 7.76
C LEU A 138 9.14 6.43 8.83
N ILE A 139 10.07 5.50 9.09
CA ILE A 139 11.14 5.72 10.08
C ILE A 139 12.22 6.66 9.53
N ILE A 140 12.64 6.50 8.28
CA ILE A 140 13.69 7.32 7.67
C ILE A 140 13.25 8.79 7.57
N ASN A 141 11.95 9.02 7.38
CA ASN A 141 11.38 10.35 7.20
C ASN A 141 10.58 10.82 8.44
N GLU A 142 10.81 10.22 9.62
CA GLU A 142 9.99 10.42 10.83
C GLU A 142 9.84 11.89 11.24
N GLU A 143 10.91 12.67 11.10
CA GLU A 143 10.94 14.10 11.47
C GLU A 143 10.03 14.98 10.59
N PHE A 144 9.69 14.51 9.39
CA PHE A 144 8.88 15.23 8.41
C PHE A 144 7.45 14.71 8.31
N LEU A 145 7.06 13.75 9.14
CA LEU A 145 5.72 13.19 9.11
C LEU A 145 4.69 14.22 9.58
N PRO A 146 3.54 14.36 8.88
CA PRO A 146 2.44 15.21 9.35
C PRO A 146 1.66 14.59 10.52
N PHE A 147 2.16 13.50 11.09
CA PHE A 147 1.52 12.73 12.17
C PHE A 147 2.59 12.05 13.04
N LYS A 148 2.18 11.58 14.22
CA LYS A 148 3.06 10.87 15.14
C LYS A 148 2.97 9.35 14.94
N LEU A 149 4.13 8.70 14.94
CA LEU A 149 4.19 7.24 15.07
C LEU A 149 3.96 6.85 16.54
N PRO A 150 3.02 5.92 16.83
CA PRO A 150 2.78 5.48 18.20
C PRO A 150 3.96 4.64 18.73
N LYS A 151 4.11 4.60 20.06
CA LYS A 151 5.10 3.74 20.75
C LYS A 151 4.98 2.26 20.35
N PHE A 152 3.76 1.81 20.06
CA PHE A 152 3.45 0.48 19.56
C PHE A 152 2.69 0.62 18.23
N LEU A 153 3.30 0.12 17.16
CA LEU A 153 2.68 0.11 15.84
C LEU A 153 1.98 -1.22 15.62
N VAL A 154 0.73 -1.17 15.19
CA VAL A 154 -0.07 -2.36 14.87
C VAL A 154 0.03 -2.62 13.37
N ILE A 155 0.57 -3.75 12.99
CA ILE A 155 0.65 -4.22 11.60
C ILE A 155 -0.33 -5.36 11.41
N LYS A 156 -1.19 -5.27 10.39
CA LYS A 156 -2.16 -6.30 10.07
C LYS A 156 -1.70 -7.12 8.88
N GLU A 157 -1.58 -8.42 9.11
CA GLU A 157 -1.38 -9.44 8.08
C GLU A 157 -2.76 -9.98 7.65
N ILE A 158 -3.02 -9.98 6.34
CA ILE A 158 -4.17 -10.63 5.73
C ILE A 158 -3.70 -11.94 5.13
N LYS A 159 -4.15 -13.06 5.71
CA LYS A 159 -3.80 -14.41 5.26
C LYS A 159 -5.03 -15.30 5.31
N ASN A 160 -5.36 -15.97 4.21
CA ASN A 160 -6.51 -16.89 4.10
C ASN A 160 -7.82 -16.24 4.58
N LYS A 161 -8.10 -15.00 4.14
CA LYS A 161 -9.25 -14.17 4.55
C LYS A 161 -9.32 -13.82 6.05
N LYS A 162 -8.33 -14.23 6.85
CA LYS A 162 -8.19 -13.87 8.27
C LYS A 162 -7.25 -12.70 8.43
N ILE A 163 -7.45 -11.93 9.50
CA ILE A 163 -6.61 -10.78 9.85
C ILE A 163 -5.85 -11.12 11.14
N TYR A 164 -4.53 -11.17 11.05
CA TYR A 164 -3.63 -11.32 12.19
C TYR A 164 -3.04 -9.96 12.55
N LYS A 165 -2.96 -9.67 13.85
CA LYS A 165 -2.41 -8.40 14.35
C LYS A 165 -1.04 -8.65 14.96
N HIS A 166 -0.05 -7.94 14.45
CA HIS A 166 1.31 -7.90 14.96
C HIS A 166 1.53 -6.55 15.64
N ILE A 167 2.03 -6.55 16.87
CA ILE A 167 2.23 -5.33 17.65
C ILE A 167 3.72 -5.19 17.92
N TRP A 168 4.35 -4.19 17.31
CA TRP A 168 5.79 -3.97 17.43
C TRP A 168 6.09 -2.65 18.11
N ARG A 169 7.10 -2.66 18.99
CA ARG A 169 7.61 -1.43 19.60
C ARG A 169 8.31 -0.60 18.52
N LEU A 170 8.01 0.70 18.46
CA LEU A 170 8.65 1.62 17.53
C LEU A 170 10.18 1.57 17.63
N LYS A 171 10.73 1.50 18.85
CA LYS A 171 12.17 1.34 19.10
C LYS A 171 12.79 0.13 18.38
N ARG A 172 12.05 -0.97 18.24
CA ARG A 172 12.52 -2.16 17.51
C ARG A 172 12.58 -1.90 16.01
N ILE A 173 11.55 -1.27 15.46
CA ILE A 173 11.51 -0.92 14.03
C ILE A 173 12.64 0.06 13.70
N LYS A 174 12.89 1.06 14.56
CA LYS A 174 14.04 1.97 14.43
C LYS A 174 15.38 1.21 14.41
N LYS A 175 15.60 0.31 15.38
CA LYS A 175 16.81 -0.53 15.42
C LYS A 175 16.98 -1.39 14.16
N TRP A 176 15.88 -1.90 13.60
CA TRP A 176 15.92 -2.64 12.33
C TRP A 176 16.32 -1.75 11.17
N VAL A 177 15.76 -0.54 11.05
CA VAL A 177 16.19 0.44 10.02
C VAL A 177 17.67 0.82 10.19
N ASP A 178 18.12 1.01 11.42
CA ASP A 178 19.53 1.32 11.72
C ASP A 178 20.48 0.22 11.26
N SER A 179 20.04 -1.05 11.26
CA SER A 179 20.88 -2.18 10.87
C SER A 179 21.32 -2.16 9.39
N PHE A 180 20.58 -1.47 8.52
CA PHE A 180 20.92 -1.31 7.10
C PHE A 180 21.11 0.16 6.69
N ARG A 181 21.28 1.06 7.66
CA ARG A 181 21.49 2.51 7.41
C ARG A 181 22.75 2.81 6.60
N HIS A 182 23.72 1.88 6.59
CA HIS A 182 24.94 1.97 5.79
C HIS A 182 24.72 1.68 4.29
N ASN A 183 23.57 1.12 3.89
CA ASN A 183 23.25 0.92 2.48
C ASN A 183 22.72 2.23 1.87
N GLU A 184 23.62 3.11 1.43
CA GLU A 184 23.28 4.44 0.95
C GLU A 184 22.31 4.42 -0.24
N ALA A 185 22.47 3.48 -1.18
CA ALA A 185 21.58 3.36 -2.34
C ALA A 185 20.13 3.12 -1.89
N LEU A 186 19.92 2.16 -0.99
CA LEU A 186 18.60 1.87 -0.44
C LEU A 186 18.06 3.04 0.40
N ILE A 187 18.90 3.65 1.25
CA ILE A 187 18.50 4.79 2.07
C ILE A 187 18.07 5.97 1.19
N ASN A 188 18.80 6.26 0.13
CA ASN A 188 18.46 7.32 -0.83
C ASN A 188 17.15 7.01 -1.57
N GLN A 189 16.92 5.76 -1.94
CA GLN A 189 15.65 5.34 -2.54
C GLN A 189 14.47 5.60 -1.60
N LEU A 190 14.62 5.27 -0.30
CA LEU A 190 13.59 5.39 0.73
C LEU A 190 13.33 6.83 1.20
N ARG A 191 14.23 7.78 0.93
CA ARG A 191 14.03 9.21 1.22
C ARG A 191 12.90 9.79 0.36
N GLN A 192 12.05 10.60 1.00
CA GLN A 192 10.87 11.22 0.38
C GLN A 192 11.01 12.74 0.25
N ALA A 193 12.23 13.26 0.17
CA ALA A 193 12.51 14.70 0.26
C ALA A 193 11.67 15.51 -0.75
N ASP A 194 10.87 16.44 -0.21
CA ASP A 194 10.06 17.46 -0.88
C ASP A 194 9.31 17.03 -2.15
N LEU A 195 8.90 15.77 -2.21
CA LEU A 195 8.16 15.25 -3.34
C LEU A 195 6.79 15.94 -3.42
N SER A 196 6.47 16.59 -4.54
CA SER A 196 5.16 17.20 -4.74
C SER A 196 4.06 16.14 -4.89
N SER A 197 2.81 16.54 -4.71
CA SER A 197 1.69 15.72 -5.16
C SER A 197 1.73 15.56 -6.68
N LYS A 198 1.24 14.44 -7.19
CA LYS A 198 1.04 14.26 -8.64
C LYS A 198 -0.41 13.92 -8.96
N THR A 199 -0.82 14.26 -10.18
CA THR A 199 -2.06 13.75 -10.76
C THR A 199 -1.71 12.57 -11.63
N VAL A 200 -2.32 11.42 -11.37
CA VAL A 200 -2.22 10.26 -12.23
C VAL A 200 -3.46 10.20 -13.11
N HIS A 201 -3.24 9.97 -14.40
CA HIS A 201 -4.30 9.81 -15.37
C HIS A 201 -4.43 8.32 -15.66
N TYR A 202 -5.65 7.80 -15.48
CA TYR A 202 -5.97 6.44 -15.85
C TYR A 202 -6.93 6.45 -17.02
N GLU A 203 -6.53 5.81 -18.12
CA GLU A 203 -7.38 5.54 -19.26
C GLU A 203 -7.95 4.13 -19.15
N VAL A 204 -9.23 3.93 -19.46
CA VAL A 204 -9.81 2.58 -19.51
C VAL A 204 -9.24 1.86 -20.72
N THR A 205 -8.32 0.94 -20.52
CA THR A 205 -7.98 -0.05 -21.53
C THR A 205 -9.15 -1.05 -21.63
N ARG A 206 -9.91 -1.01 -22.73
CA ARG A 206 -11.01 -1.94 -23.01
C ARG A 206 -10.48 -3.30 -23.46
N HIS A 207 -10.05 -4.18 -22.55
CA HIS A 207 -9.81 -5.61 -22.88
C HIS A 207 -10.23 -6.46 -21.65
N PHE A 208 -11.23 -7.36 -21.63
CA PHE A 208 -11.99 -8.12 -22.64
C PHE A 208 -13.50 -8.01 -22.34
N VAL A 209 -14.29 -7.67 -23.36
CA VAL A 209 -15.69 -8.13 -23.48
C VAL A 209 -15.67 -9.16 -24.60
N GLU A 210 -15.36 -10.41 -24.27
CA GLU A 210 -15.57 -11.60 -25.10
C GLU A 210 -15.47 -12.78 -24.11
N THR A 211 -16.53 -13.50 -23.78
CA THR A 211 -17.42 -14.24 -24.67
C THR A 211 -18.87 -14.31 -24.15
N GLN A 212 -19.81 -13.72 -24.88
CA GLN A 212 -21.13 -14.32 -25.10
C GLN A 212 -21.43 -14.25 -26.61
N PHE A 213 -20.77 -15.13 -27.36
CA PHE A 213 -21.31 -15.61 -28.62
C PHE A 213 -21.10 -17.12 -28.67
N ASN A 214 -22.16 -17.86 -28.34
CA ASN A 214 -22.55 -19.08 -29.01
C ASN A 214 -23.89 -19.57 -28.45
N SER A 215 -24.97 -19.20 -29.13
CA SER A 215 -26.11 -20.10 -29.29
C SER A 215 -26.71 -19.92 -30.67
N MET A 216 -26.17 -20.73 -31.59
CA MET A 216 -26.86 -21.42 -32.68
C MET A 216 -27.59 -20.58 -33.74
N SER A 217 -26.89 -20.39 -34.85
CA SER A 217 -27.46 -20.59 -36.19
C SER A 217 -27.37 -22.07 -36.56
N THR A 218 -28.51 -22.76 -36.62
CA THR A 218 -28.79 -24.00 -37.40
C THR A 218 -30.26 -24.35 -37.12
N ILE A 219 -31.17 -24.70 -38.02
CA ILE A 219 -31.18 -25.05 -39.45
C ILE A 219 -32.65 -24.92 -39.89
N THR A 220 -32.87 -24.48 -41.13
CA THR A 220 -34.09 -24.62 -41.92
C THR A 220 -34.58 -26.07 -42.04
N ALA A 221 -35.88 -26.30 -41.84
CA ALA A 221 -36.66 -27.32 -42.55
C ALA A 221 -38.06 -26.73 -42.82
#